data_AF-A0A8U1FBJ7-F1
#
_entry.id   AF-A0A8U1FBJ7-F1
#
_cell.length_a   1.000
_cell.length_b   1.000
_cell.length_c   1.000
_cell.angle_alpha   90.00
_cell.angle_beta   90.00
_cell.angle_gamma   90.00
#
_symmetry.space_group_name_H-M   'P 1'
#
loop_
_entity.id
_entity.type
_entity.pdbx_description
1 polymer ?
#
loop_
_entity_poly.entity_id
_entity_poly.type
_entity_poly.pdbx_seq_one_letter_code
_entity_poly.pdbx_strand_id
1 'polypeptide(L)'
;MATPNSLQQQQDYFRSVSSESTTYMMVPATAAAANTRRDAAPSKMWVAMVVIVVVVLQIASTTGLFVYLNMSISQVRSQGVTEELKCLSLLNALDKDQDIPENLAQLFGEPCIKLAEGIKAYISKVTENIISKQTFQEARTLPRTFNTSGSTFATSVTQRPSAHLTLRDSSAQAGSPSYPTPQPDLHQSCRHAVRSWANQSFGAHLHNMTLANGRLRVPQDGRYYLYSQVYFRYPSLNEGDQHTTSHQLVQCVYKKTSYLRPIQLLKGVGTKCWAPDAEYALHSVYQGGLFELRAGDELFVSVSSPSMVHAEDSASYFGAFRLDL
;
A
#
# COMPACT_ATOMS: atom_id res chain seq x y z
N MET A 1 -10.38 -30.91 -49.00
CA MET A 1 -11.47 -29.91 -49.12
C MET A 1 -11.58 -29.24 -47.75
N ALA A 2 -10.88 -28.12 -47.58
CA ALA A 2 -11.44 -26.76 -47.73
C ALA A 2 -12.25 -26.40 -46.46
N THR A 3 -11.58 -25.89 -45.42
CA THR A 3 -11.28 -24.47 -45.10
C THR A 3 -12.35 -23.82 -44.22
N PRO A 4 -11.93 -22.97 -43.24
CA PRO A 4 -12.76 -22.41 -42.18
C PRO A 4 -13.39 -21.07 -42.61
N ASN A 5 -14.50 -20.70 -41.98
CA ASN A 5 -15.08 -19.35 -42.14
C ASN A 5 -14.54 -18.41 -41.05
N SER A 6 -13.83 -17.40 -41.53
CA SER A 6 -13.41 -16.19 -40.84
C SER A 6 -14.24 -14.98 -41.35
N LEU A 7 -14.14 -13.87 -40.60
CA LEU A 7 -14.66 -12.52 -40.87
C LEU A 7 -16.13 -12.32 -40.41
N GLN A 8 -16.44 -11.34 -39.57
CA GLN A 8 -16.17 -9.92 -39.82
C GLN A 8 -16.02 -9.11 -38.51
N GLN A 9 -14.90 -8.39 -38.44
CA GLN A 9 -14.50 -7.49 -37.36
C GLN A 9 -15.05 -6.10 -37.67
N GLN A 10 -15.94 -5.58 -36.82
CA GLN A 10 -16.52 -4.24 -36.99
C GLN A 10 -15.72 -3.24 -36.14
N GLN A 11 -14.82 -2.52 -36.78
CA GLN A 11 -14.10 -1.37 -36.21
C GLN A 11 -14.93 -0.11 -36.47
N ASP A 12 -15.66 0.35 -35.46
CA ASP A 12 -16.31 1.65 -35.49
C ASP A 12 -15.30 2.75 -35.13
N TYR A 13 -15.01 3.57 -36.14
CA TYR A 13 -14.13 4.71 -36.12
C TYR A 13 -14.96 5.95 -35.74
N PHE A 14 -14.86 6.43 -34.50
CA PHE A 14 -15.44 7.73 -34.12
C PHE A 14 -14.35 8.80 -34.01
N ARG A 15 -14.33 9.64 -35.05
CA ARG A 15 -13.61 10.92 -35.08
C ARG A 15 -14.29 11.96 -34.20
N SER A 16 -13.44 12.79 -33.63
CA SER A 16 -13.65 14.02 -32.87
C SER A 16 -14.66 14.99 -33.50
N VAL A 17 -15.54 15.56 -32.67
CA VAL A 17 -16.43 16.68 -33.03
C VAL A 17 -15.88 17.97 -32.43
N SER A 18 -16.03 19.03 -33.23
CA SER A 18 -15.27 20.26 -33.23
C SER A 18 -15.74 21.33 -32.24
N SER A 19 -14.78 22.18 -31.91
CA SER A 19 -14.88 23.58 -31.49
C SER A 19 -16.11 24.34 -31.98
N GLU A 20 -16.81 24.98 -31.04
CA GLU A 20 -17.69 26.11 -31.26
C GLU A 20 -16.88 27.37 -31.62
N SER A 21 -17.24 28.05 -32.70
CA SER A 21 -16.93 29.46 -32.92
C SER A 21 -18.11 30.10 -33.66
N THR A 22 -18.78 30.97 -32.94
CA THR A 22 -19.96 31.76 -33.33
C THR A 22 -19.65 32.78 -34.42
N THR A 23 -20.43 32.75 -35.51
CA THR A 23 -20.48 33.77 -36.56
C THR A 23 -21.69 34.68 -36.30
N TYR A 24 -21.48 35.99 -36.18
CA TYR A 24 -22.56 36.98 -36.29
C TYR A 24 -22.60 37.56 -37.70
N MET A 25 -23.82 37.58 -38.25
CA MET A 25 -24.19 38.03 -39.59
C MET A 25 -24.22 39.56 -39.72
N MET A 26 -23.99 40.06 -40.94
CA MET A 26 -24.63 41.29 -41.44
C MET A 26 -25.03 41.12 -42.92
N VAL A 27 -26.29 41.44 -43.22
CA VAL A 27 -26.93 41.53 -44.55
C VAL A 27 -28.04 42.60 -44.40
N PRO A 28 -28.51 43.32 -45.45
CA PRO A 28 -27.85 44.05 -46.52
C PRO A 28 -28.31 45.54 -46.55
N ALA A 29 -27.78 46.38 -47.44
CA ALA A 29 -28.42 47.64 -47.83
C ALA A 29 -28.51 47.75 -49.36
N THR A 30 -29.70 48.09 -49.83
CA THR A 30 -30.17 48.06 -51.22
C THR A 30 -29.79 49.29 -52.05
N ALA A 31 -29.50 49.01 -53.32
CA ALA A 31 -29.36 49.81 -54.53
C ALA A 31 -29.87 51.28 -54.61
N ALA A 32 -29.07 52.15 -55.25
CA ALA A 32 -29.52 53.09 -56.29
C ALA A 32 -28.34 53.53 -57.18
N ALA A 33 -28.62 53.71 -58.47
CA ALA A 33 -27.70 53.80 -59.60
C ALA A 33 -26.87 55.09 -59.72
N ALA A 34 -25.67 55.00 -60.29
CA ALA A 34 -25.34 55.49 -61.64
C ALA A 34 -23.84 55.82 -61.81
N ASN A 35 -23.35 55.49 -63.01
CA ASN A 35 -22.20 56.06 -63.74
C ASN A 35 -20.75 55.64 -63.42
N THR A 36 -20.32 54.66 -64.23
CA THR A 36 -19.15 54.72 -65.13
C THR A 36 -17.81 55.26 -64.59
N ARG A 37 -16.81 54.37 -64.47
CA ARG A 37 -15.53 54.46 -65.21
C ARG A 37 -14.57 53.31 -64.86
N ARG A 38 -14.31 52.50 -65.89
CA ARG A 38 -13.07 51.80 -66.29
C ARG A 38 -12.10 51.33 -65.18
N ASP A 39 -11.91 50.02 -65.18
CA ASP A 39 -10.84 49.26 -64.54
C ASP A 39 -9.44 49.86 -64.72
N ALA A 40 -8.69 49.93 -63.63
CA ALA A 40 -7.23 49.89 -63.65
C ALA A 40 -6.80 48.84 -62.60
N ALA A 41 -6.33 47.68 -63.08
CA ALA A 41 -5.81 46.62 -62.23
C ALA A 41 -4.61 47.14 -61.42
N PRO A 42 -4.55 46.92 -60.09
CA PRO A 42 -3.36 47.26 -59.32
C PRO A 42 -2.20 46.40 -59.82
N SER A 43 -1.05 47.02 -60.08
CA SER A 43 0.13 46.31 -60.56
C SER A 43 0.48 45.19 -59.57
N LYS A 44 0.83 44.00 -60.07
CA LYS A 44 1.19 42.82 -59.26
C LYS A 44 2.24 43.13 -58.17
N MET A 45 3.04 44.18 -58.38
CA MET A 45 4.02 44.69 -57.40
C MET A 45 3.38 45.32 -56.16
N TRP A 46 2.27 46.06 -56.28
CA TRP A 46 1.65 46.72 -55.14
C TRP A 46 1.04 45.70 -54.16
N VAL A 47 0.39 44.66 -54.71
CA VAL A 47 -0.15 43.55 -53.91
C VAL A 47 0.98 42.80 -53.19
N ALA A 48 2.09 42.51 -53.88
CA ALA A 48 3.24 41.85 -53.27
C ALA A 48 3.85 42.68 -52.13
N MET A 49 3.95 44.00 -52.28
CA MET A 49 4.46 44.89 -51.23
C MET A 49 3.56 44.90 -50.00
N VAL A 50 2.24 44.95 -50.18
CA VAL A 50 1.29 44.91 -49.05
C VAL A 50 1.39 43.59 -48.30
N VAL A 51 1.50 42.46 -49.01
CA VAL A 51 1.66 41.14 -48.38
C VAL A 51 2.95 41.07 -47.56
N ILE A 52 4.07 41.59 -48.09
CA ILE A 52 5.35 41.61 -47.36
C ILE A 52 5.23 42.43 -46.07
N VAL A 53 4.61 43.62 -46.14
CA VAL A 53 4.41 44.48 -44.96
C VAL A 53 3.55 43.79 -43.90
N VAL A 54 2.47 43.10 -44.30
CA VAL A 54 1.62 42.35 -43.38
C VAL A 54 2.40 41.21 -42.72
N VAL A 55 3.21 40.47 -43.48
CA VAL A 55 4.03 39.37 -42.94
C VAL A 55 5.05 39.89 -41.91
N VAL A 56 5.73 40.99 -42.21
CA VAL A 56 6.70 41.60 -41.28
C VAL A 56 6.00 42.07 -40.00
N LEU A 57 4.83 42.70 -40.12
CA LEU A 57 4.06 43.17 -38.95
C LEU A 57 3.59 41.99 -38.08
N GLN A 58 3.16 40.89 -38.69
CA GLN A 58 2.77 39.67 -37.99
C GLN A 58 3.95 39.04 -37.23
N ILE A 59 5.13 38.97 -37.84
CA ILE A 59 6.34 38.45 -37.17
C ILE A 59 6.73 39.33 -35.99
N ALA A 60 6.72 40.65 -36.16
CA ALA A 60 7.04 41.58 -35.07
C ALA A 60 6.04 41.47 -33.90
N SER A 61 4.74 41.42 -34.20
CA SER A 61 3.69 41.31 -33.18
C SER A 61 3.74 39.99 -32.42
N THR A 62 3.92 38.87 -33.12
CA THR A 62 4.00 37.53 -32.51
C THR A 62 5.23 37.39 -31.64
N THR A 63 6.38 37.91 -32.09
CA THR A 63 7.63 37.89 -31.32
C THR A 63 7.51 38.77 -30.06
N GLY A 64 6.93 39.96 -30.18
CA GLY A 64 6.70 40.85 -29.03
C GLY A 64 5.78 40.24 -27.98
N LEU A 65 4.68 39.61 -28.41
CA LEU A 65 3.76 38.93 -27.51
C LEU A 65 4.42 37.73 -26.81
N PHE A 66 5.24 36.96 -27.53
CA PHE A 66 5.98 35.83 -26.97
C PHE A 66 6.97 36.26 -25.89
N VAL A 67 7.73 37.35 -26.12
CA VAL A 67 8.66 37.90 -25.12
C VAL A 67 7.92 38.44 -23.91
N TYR A 68 6.83 39.19 -24.12
CA TYR A 68 6.01 39.72 -23.03
C TYR A 68 5.43 38.60 -22.15
N LEU A 69 4.88 37.56 -22.78
CA LEU A 69 4.34 36.41 -22.06
C LEU A 69 5.44 35.67 -21.30
N ASN A 70 6.60 35.41 -21.90
CA ASN A 70 7.71 34.77 -21.19
C ASN A 70 8.24 35.61 -20.02
N MET A 71 8.27 36.94 -20.15
CA MET A 71 8.67 37.84 -19.06
C MET A 71 7.63 37.87 -17.93
N SER A 72 6.34 37.90 -18.28
CA SER A 72 5.25 37.84 -17.29
C SER A 72 5.23 36.48 -16.56
N ILE A 73 5.44 35.38 -17.29
CA ILE A 73 5.53 34.03 -16.73
C ILE A 73 6.75 33.89 -15.82
N SER A 74 7.93 34.43 -16.19
CA SER A 74 9.12 34.38 -15.32
C SER A 74 8.94 35.23 -14.06
N GLN A 75 8.24 36.36 -14.14
CA GLN A 75 7.92 37.20 -12.99
C GLN A 75 6.96 36.49 -12.02
N VAL A 76 5.89 35.87 -12.53
CA VAL A 76 4.94 35.09 -11.71
C VAL A 76 5.61 33.84 -11.11
N ARG A 77 6.48 33.19 -11.88
CA ARG A 77 7.23 32.00 -11.43
C ARG A 77 8.29 32.31 -10.38
N SER A 78 8.83 33.53 -10.32
CA SER A 78 9.82 33.89 -9.29
C SER A 78 9.17 34.38 -7.99
N GLN A 79 8.02 35.06 -8.07
CA GLN A 79 7.31 35.60 -6.91
C GLN A 79 6.39 34.59 -6.21
N GLY A 80 5.74 33.66 -6.92
CA GLY A 80 4.83 32.68 -6.31
C GLY A 80 5.50 31.39 -5.81
N VAL A 81 6.63 31.00 -6.43
CA VAL A 81 7.23 29.67 -6.22
C VAL A 81 8.18 29.63 -5.01
N THR A 82 8.64 30.78 -4.52
CA THR A 82 9.65 30.81 -3.44
C THR A 82 9.08 30.76 -2.03
N GLU A 83 7.82 31.17 -1.82
CA GLU A 83 7.14 31.12 -0.52
C GLU A 83 6.32 29.81 -0.36
N GLU A 84 5.60 29.38 -1.39
CA GLU A 84 4.74 28.19 -1.27
C GLU A 84 5.51 26.87 -1.31
N LEU A 85 6.63 26.76 -2.04
CA LEU A 85 7.47 25.55 -1.98
C LEU A 85 8.19 25.41 -0.64
N LYS A 86 8.49 26.51 0.07
CA LYS A 86 9.06 26.44 1.42
C LYS A 86 8.03 25.89 2.41
N CYS A 87 6.77 26.33 2.31
CA CYS A 87 5.67 25.83 3.13
C CYS A 87 5.40 24.32 2.86
N LEU A 88 5.33 23.90 1.59
CA LEU A 88 5.11 22.50 1.21
C LEU A 88 6.27 21.58 1.57
N SER A 89 7.52 22.03 1.39
CA SER A 89 8.71 21.26 1.79
C SER A 89 8.74 21.00 3.30
N LEU A 90 8.20 21.91 4.11
CA LEU A 90 8.18 21.79 5.56
C LEU A 90 6.99 20.96 6.06
N LEU A 91 5.82 21.02 5.40
CA LEU A 91 4.70 20.12 5.66
C LEU A 91 5.08 18.65 5.48
N ASN A 92 5.90 18.35 4.48
CA ASN A 92 6.47 17.02 4.26
C ASN A 92 7.48 16.61 5.34
N ALA A 93 8.07 17.57 6.06
CA ALA A 93 8.94 17.31 7.21
C ALA A 93 8.13 17.11 8.51
N LEU A 94 7.00 17.81 8.69
CA LEU A 94 6.08 17.62 9.83
C LEU A 94 5.35 16.26 9.80
N ASP A 95 5.12 15.67 8.63
CA ASP A 95 4.57 14.29 8.52
C ASP A 95 5.53 13.24 9.12
N LYS A 96 6.82 13.58 9.26
CA LYS A 96 7.87 12.68 9.74
C LYS A 96 8.22 12.79 11.22
N ASP A 97 7.83 13.86 11.92
CA ASP A 97 8.23 14.10 13.32
C ASP A 97 7.02 14.55 14.17
N GLN A 98 6.84 13.95 15.34
CA GLN A 98 5.63 14.16 16.16
C GLN A 98 5.60 15.47 16.95
N ASP A 99 6.69 16.24 17.01
CA ASP A 99 6.76 17.47 17.80
C ASP A 99 7.27 18.65 16.98
N ILE A 100 6.52 19.75 17.02
CA ILE A 100 6.86 21.03 16.36
C ILE A 100 7.78 21.81 17.30
N PRO A 101 9.05 22.09 16.94
CA PRO A 101 9.89 22.97 17.75
C PRO A 101 9.32 24.39 17.72
N GLU A 102 9.07 24.98 18.90
CA GLU A 102 8.51 26.34 19.08
C GLU A 102 9.29 27.42 18.31
N ASN A 103 10.57 27.15 18.03
CA ASN A 103 11.52 28.01 17.33
C ASN A 103 11.18 28.23 15.85
N LEU A 104 10.34 27.37 15.25
CA LEU A 104 10.00 27.41 13.84
C LEU A 104 8.77 28.28 13.54
N ALA A 105 7.87 28.45 14.51
CA ALA A 105 6.66 29.28 14.37
C ALA A 105 6.98 30.76 14.13
N GLN A 106 8.15 31.21 14.59
CA GLN A 106 8.58 32.61 14.52
C GLN A 106 9.08 33.03 13.13
N LEU A 107 9.34 32.08 12.23
CA LEU A 107 9.88 32.34 10.88
C LEU A 107 8.82 32.38 9.78
N PHE A 108 7.58 31.96 10.04
CA PHE A 108 6.55 31.83 9.01
C PHE A 108 5.37 32.76 9.29
N GLY A 109 4.99 33.55 8.30
CA GLY A 109 3.81 34.40 8.41
C GLY A 109 2.53 33.58 8.64
N GLU A 110 1.52 34.21 9.25
CA GLU A 110 0.19 33.65 9.51
C GLU A 110 -0.45 32.84 8.36
N PRO A 111 -0.22 33.12 7.05
CA PRO A 111 -0.86 32.39 5.97
C PRO A 111 -0.46 30.90 5.86
N CYS A 112 0.82 30.54 6.10
CA CYS A 112 1.28 29.15 5.95
C CYS A 112 0.75 28.25 7.10
N ILE A 113 0.66 28.79 8.32
CA ILE A 113 0.09 28.08 9.47
C ILE A 113 -1.40 27.79 9.26
N LYS A 114 -2.17 28.77 8.77
CA LYS A 114 -3.60 28.56 8.44
C LYS A 114 -3.79 27.50 7.34
N LEU A 115 -2.90 27.46 6.35
CA LEU A 115 -2.93 26.43 5.31
C LEU A 115 -2.60 25.04 5.87
N ALA A 116 -1.58 24.93 6.71
CA ALA A 116 -1.18 23.70 7.37
C ALA A 116 -2.31 23.11 8.24
N GLU A 117 -2.96 23.95 9.05
CA GLU A 117 -4.12 23.56 9.87
C GLU A 117 -5.32 23.14 9.00
N GLY A 118 -5.57 23.86 7.90
CA GLY A 118 -6.61 23.51 6.94
C GLY A 118 -6.38 22.14 6.27
N ILE A 119 -5.14 21.85 5.88
CA ILE A 119 -4.75 20.55 5.33
C ILE A 119 -4.91 19.45 6.37
N LYS A 120 -4.45 19.67 7.61
CA LYS A 120 -4.60 18.72 8.72
C LYS A 120 -6.08 18.41 9.00
N ALA A 121 -6.93 19.43 9.03
CA ALA A 121 -8.37 19.27 9.22
C ALA A 121 -9.03 18.52 8.05
N TYR A 122 -8.61 18.79 6.81
CA TYR A 122 -9.10 18.09 5.63
C TYR A 122 -8.68 16.61 5.62
N ILE A 123 -7.41 16.32 5.91
CA ILE A 123 -6.89 14.94 6.00
C ILE A 123 -7.63 14.18 7.10
N SER A 124 -7.76 14.74 8.31
CA SER A 124 -8.51 14.11 9.40
C SER A 124 -9.96 13.82 9.02
N LYS A 125 -10.65 14.78 8.37
CA LYS A 125 -12.02 14.62 7.89
C LYS A 125 -12.16 13.56 6.78
N VAL A 126 -11.21 13.47 5.87
CA VAL A 126 -11.21 12.47 4.79
C VAL A 126 -10.87 11.09 5.35
N THR A 127 -9.91 10.97 6.25
CA THR A 127 -9.54 9.71 6.91
C THR A 127 -10.70 9.14 7.72
N GLU A 128 -11.41 9.96 8.50
CA GLU A 128 -12.63 9.52 9.20
C GLU A 128 -13.75 9.08 8.24
N ASN A 129 -13.94 9.81 7.15
CA ASN A 129 -15.01 9.52 6.17
C ASN A 129 -14.67 8.29 5.29
N ILE A 130 -13.39 8.01 5.05
CA ILE A 130 -12.92 6.80 4.35
C ILE A 130 -13.02 5.59 5.27
N ILE A 131 -12.53 5.69 6.52
CA ILE A 131 -12.62 4.60 7.50
C ILE A 131 -14.09 4.23 7.72
N SER A 132 -14.96 5.21 8.00
CA SER A 132 -16.39 4.94 8.22
C SER A 132 -17.09 4.35 7.00
N LYS A 133 -16.74 4.76 5.77
CA LYS A 133 -17.30 4.17 4.54
C LYS A 133 -16.79 2.76 4.25
N GLN A 134 -15.51 2.46 4.54
CA GLN A 134 -14.96 1.12 4.39
C GLN A 134 -15.56 0.14 5.41
N THR A 135 -15.71 0.53 6.67
CA THR A 135 -16.39 -0.32 7.68
C THR A 135 -17.86 -0.58 7.33
N PHE A 136 -18.53 0.38 6.67
CA PHE A 136 -19.94 0.24 6.26
C PHE A 136 -20.12 -0.54 4.96
N GLN A 137 -19.17 -0.48 4.02
CA GLN A 137 -19.21 -1.27 2.77
C GLN A 137 -18.86 -2.73 3.02
N GLU A 138 -17.89 -3.03 3.88
CA GLU A 138 -17.54 -4.40 4.25
C GLU A 138 -18.69 -5.11 5.02
N ALA A 139 -19.49 -4.35 5.77
CA ALA A 139 -20.72 -4.85 6.38
C ALA A 139 -21.89 -5.07 5.38
N ARG A 140 -21.85 -4.44 4.20
CA ARG A 140 -22.92 -4.53 3.17
C ARG A 140 -22.64 -5.55 2.06
N THR A 141 -21.39 -5.99 1.87
CA THR A 141 -21.02 -6.95 0.82
C THR A 141 -21.08 -8.42 1.25
N LEU A 142 -21.47 -8.71 2.50
CA LEU A 142 -21.91 -10.07 2.86
C LEU A 142 -23.28 -10.37 2.23
N PRO A 143 -23.43 -11.43 1.43
CA PRO A 143 -24.74 -11.79 0.89
C PRO A 143 -25.66 -12.27 2.02
N ARG A 144 -26.54 -11.38 2.48
CA ARG A 144 -27.74 -11.73 3.24
C ARG A 144 -28.82 -12.20 2.27
N THR A 145 -28.81 -13.48 1.94
CA THR A 145 -29.98 -14.18 1.39
C THR A 145 -30.46 -15.22 2.39
N PHE A 146 -31.24 -14.79 3.38
CA PHE A 146 -32.11 -15.68 4.13
C PHE A 146 -33.55 -15.41 3.68
N ASN A 147 -34.04 -16.23 2.74
CA ASN A 147 -35.48 -16.40 2.55
C ASN A 147 -35.97 -17.34 3.65
N THR A 148 -36.58 -16.77 4.68
CA THR A 148 -37.18 -17.52 5.78
C THR A 148 -38.61 -17.88 5.43
N SER A 149 -38.83 -19.14 5.06
CA SER A 149 -40.13 -19.79 5.22
C SER A 149 -39.91 -21.26 5.59
N GLY A 150 -39.99 -21.53 6.90
CA GLY A 150 -40.37 -22.84 7.43
C GLY A 150 -39.28 -23.90 7.55
N SER A 151 -38.32 -23.74 8.47
CA SER A 151 -37.94 -24.82 9.39
C SER A 151 -37.10 -24.27 10.53
N THR A 152 -37.43 -24.69 11.74
CA THR A 152 -36.67 -24.46 12.97
C THR A 152 -35.27 -25.07 12.85
N PHE A 153 -34.25 -24.23 12.69
CA PHE A 153 -32.87 -24.62 12.94
C PHE A 153 -32.33 -23.80 14.11
N ALA A 154 -32.10 -24.49 15.22
CA ALA A 154 -31.18 -24.05 16.24
C ALA A 154 -29.76 -24.08 15.64
N THR A 155 -29.36 -23.04 14.92
CA THR A 155 -27.97 -22.83 14.52
C THR A 155 -27.36 -21.79 15.44
N SER A 156 -26.79 -22.26 16.55
CA SER A 156 -25.57 -21.63 17.07
C SER A 156 -24.62 -21.52 15.87
N VAL A 157 -24.34 -20.30 15.40
CA VAL A 157 -23.28 -20.07 14.41
C VAL A 157 -21.98 -20.41 15.12
N THR A 158 -21.60 -21.69 15.14
CA THR A 158 -20.30 -22.11 15.62
C THR A 158 -19.28 -21.38 14.75
N GLN A 159 -18.57 -20.42 15.34
CA GLN A 159 -17.59 -19.64 14.60
C GLN A 159 -16.59 -20.59 13.94
N ARG A 160 -16.23 -20.27 12.69
CA ARG A 160 -15.31 -21.08 11.89
C ARG A 160 -13.99 -21.23 12.64
N PRO A 161 -13.36 -22.41 12.61
CA PRO A 161 -12.04 -22.59 13.20
C PRO A 161 -11.03 -21.59 12.63
N SER A 162 -10.61 -20.64 13.45
CA SER A 162 -9.57 -19.67 13.11
C SER A 162 -8.79 -19.24 14.34
N ALA A 163 -7.52 -18.93 14.13
CA ALA A 163 -6.67 -18.34 15.14
C ALA A 163 -5.70 -17.35 14.50
N HIS A 164 -5.51 -16.23 15.19
CA HIS A 164 -4.37 -15.33 14.98
C HIS A 164 -3.78 -15.08 16.36
N LEU A 165 -2.54 -15.50 16.56
CA LEU A 165 -1.83 -15.38 17.84
C LEU A 165 -0.63 -14.47 17.64
N THR A 166 -0.36 -13.61 18.60
CA THR A 166 0.86 -12.79 18.60
C THR A 166 1.80 -13.28 19.69
N LEU A 167 3.09 -12.95 19.54
CA LEU A 167 4.11 -13.35 20.49
C LEU A 167 4.13 -12.38 21.68
N ARG A 168 3.96 -12.89 22.90
CA ARG A 168 4.14 -12.09 24.12
C ARG A 168 5.60 -11.94 24.47
N ASP A 169 5.93 -10.77 25.00
CA ASP A 169 7.22 -10.55 25.62
C ASP A 169 7.32 -11.35 26.93
N SER A 170 8.22 -12.32 26.94
CA SER A 170 8.53 -13.16 28.11
C SER A 170 9.26 -12.38 29.21
N SER A 171 9.79 -11.17 28.91
CA SER A 171 10.49 -10.32 29.89
C SER A 171 9.55 -9.72 30.96
N ALA A 172 8.24 -9.67 30.68
CA ALA A 172 7.23 -9.09 31.57
C ALA A 172 6.69 -10.06 32.64
N GLN A 173 7.06 -11.35 32.61
CA GLN A 173 6.69 -12.33 33.64
C GLN A 173 7.94 -12.73 34.43
N ALA A 174 7.94 -12.42 35.72
CA ALA A 174 9.04 -12.60 36.67
C ALA A 174 9.82 -13.92 36.50
N GLY A 175 11.13 -13.80 36.26
CA GLY A 175 12.10 -14.90 36.18
C GLY A 175 13.07 -14.71 35.02
N SER A 176 14.33 -15.12 35.19
CA SER A 176 15.38 -15.10 34.15
C SER A 176 14.86 -15.59 32.79
N PRO A 177 15.38 -15.09 31.65
CA PRO A 177 14.93 -15.54 30.33
C PRO A 177 15.13 -17.05 30.19
N SER A 178 14.06 -17.82 30.42
CA SER A 178 14.09 -19.27 30.28
C SER A 178 13.99 -19.57 28.80
N TYR A 179 15.15 -19.61 28.13
CA TYR A 179 15.20 -19.99 26.73
C TYR A 179 14.60 -21.39 26.57
N PRO A 180 13.76 -21.63 25.52
CA PRO A 180 13.16 -22.94 25.30
C PRO A 180 14.25 -24.01 25.22
N THR A 181 14.09 -25.10 25.96
CA THR A 181 15.00 -26.24 25.84
C THR A 181 14.93 -26.80 24.40
N PRO A 182 16.08 -27.09 23.77
CA PRO A 182 16.11 -27.69 22.45
C PRO A 182 15.32 -29.00 22.42
N GLN A 183 14.43 -29.15 21.44
CA GLN A 183 13.66 -30.39 21.25
C GLN A 183 14.43 -31.33 20.31
N PRO A 184 14.86 -32.53 20.77
CA PRO A 184 15.72 -33.43 20.00
C PRO A 184 15.01 -34.13 18.84
N ASP A 185 13.68 -34.14 18.84
CA ASP A 185 12.83 -34.71 17.79
C ASP A 185 12.60 -33.74 16.61
N LEU A 186 13.06 -32.49 16.70
CA LEU A 186 12.96 -31.48 15.66
C LEU A 186 14.22 -31.41 14.78
N HIS A 187 14.10 -30.73 13.64
CA HIS A 187 15.24 -30.50 12.76
C HIS A 187 16.30 -29.63 13.45
N GLN A 188 17.58 -29.99 13.31
CA GLN A 188 18.71 -29.34 14.00
C GLN A 188 18.76 -27.81 13.80
N SER A 189 18.35 -27.33 12.62
CA SER A 189 18.34 -25.90 12.29
C SER A 189 17.26 -25.08 13.00
N CYS A 190 16.23 -25.71 13.59
CA CYS A 190 15.08 -25.01 14.18
C CYS A 190 14.49 -25.80 15.37
N ARG A 191 15.34 -26.12 16.34
CA ARG A 191 15.00 -27.01 17.47
C ARG A 191 14.36 -26.31 18.68
N HIS A 192 14.14 -25.00 18.63
CA HIS A 192 13.59 -24.25 19.76
C HIS A 192 12.12 -23.91 19.49
N ALA A 193 11.20 -24.62 20.14
CA ALA A 193 9.77 -24.35 20.01
C ALA A 193 9.40 -23.02 20.67
N VAL A 194 8.62 -22.20 19.96
CA VAL A 194 8.11 -20.92 20.48
C VAL A 194 6.83 -21.19 21.28
N ARG A 195 6.83 -20.83 22.57
CA ARG A 195 5.73 -21.18 23.50
C ARG A 195 4.86 -20.01 23.95
N SER A 196 5.36 -18.78 23.90
CA SER A 196 4.72 -17.57 24.44
C SER A 196 3.69 -16.93 23.49
N TRP A 197 3.03 -17.73 22.65
CA TRP A 197 1.92 -17.25 21.82
C TRP A 197 0.70 -16.89 22.68
N ALA A 198 -0.01 -15.84 22.32
CA ALA A 198 -1.23 -15.42 23.02
C ALA A 198 -2.30 -14.82 22.12
N ASN A 199 -3.50 -14.73 22.67
CA ASN A 199 -4.72 -14.23 22.02
C ASN A 199 -5.30 -12.97 22.72
N GLN A 200 -4.50 -12.27 23.54
CA GLN A 200 -4.94 -11.15 24.38
C GLN A 200 -4.55 -9.77 23.84
N SER A 201 -3.83 -9.71 22.73
CA SER A 201 -3.38 -8.49 22.06
C SER A 201 -4.39 -7.98 21.04
N PHE A 202 -4.19 -6.75 20.58
CA PHE A 202 -5.03 -6.13 19.56
C PHE A 202 -4.91 -6.88 18.22
N GLY A 203 -6.03 -7.44 17.74
CA GLY A 203 -6.08 -8.23 16.49
C GLY A 203 -5.86 -9.74 16.65
N ALA A 204 -5.41 -10.19 17.82
CA ALA A 204 -5.31 -11.62 18.11
C ALA A 204 -6.68 -12.21 18.50
N HIS A 205 -6.92 -13.43 18.07
CA HIS A 205 -8.16 -14.14 18.34
C HIS A 205 -7.95 -15.66 18.32
N LEU A 206 -8.87 -16.36 18.97
CA LEU A 206 -8.92 -17.81 18.99
C LEU A 206 -10.38 -18.25 18.93
N HIS A 207 -10.81 -18.69 17.76
CA HIS A 207 -12.19 -19.08 17.47
C HIS A 207 -12.25 -20.56 17.16
N ASN A 208 -12.97 -21.31 18.00
CA ASN A 208 -13.17 -22.75 17.82
C ASN A 208 -11.85 -23.52 17.64
N MET A 209 -10.77 -23.07 18.29
CA MET A 209 -9.47 -23.74 18.36
C MET A 209 -8.95 -23.61 19.79
N THR A 210 -7.97 -24.42 20.18
CA THR A 210 -7.39 -24.33 21.54
C THR A 210 -5.88 -24.17 21.46
N LEU A 211 -5.33 -23.32 22.32
CA LEU A 211 -3.89 -23.11 22.46
C LEU A 211 -3.40 -23.73 23.78
N ALA A 212 -2.42 -24.62 23.71
CA ALA A 212 -1.78 -25.21 24.89
C ALA A 212 -0.27 -25.32 24.67
N ASN A 213 0.55 -24.80 25.59
CA ASN A 213 2.02 -24.86 25.52
C ASN A 213 2.61 -24.37 24.18
N GLY A 214 2.02 -23.32 23.60
CA GLY A 214 2.40 -22.78 22.29
C GLY A 214 1.96 -23.59 21.09
N ARG A 215 1.07 -24.57 21.28
CA ARG A 215 0.55 -25.45 20.23
C ARG A 215 -0.92 -25.17 19.97
N LEU A 216 -1.24 -24.90 18.72
CA LEU A 216 -2.60 -24.65 18.25
C LEU A 216 -3.24 -25.98 17.84
N ARG A 217 -4.27 -26.42 18.56
CA ARG A 217 -4.95 -27.69 18.31
C ARG A 217 -6.14 -27.51 17.38
N VAL A 218 -6.21 -28.36 16.37
CA VAL A 218 -7.25 -28.37 15.33
C VAL A 218 -8.51 -29.03 15.89
N PRO A 219 -9.70 -28.39 15.77
CA PRO A 219 -10.94 -28.91 16.33
C PRO A 219 -11.61 -29.96 15.43
N GLN A 220 -11.40 -29.87 14.11
CA GLN A 220 -12.20 -30.52 13.09
C GLN A 220 -11.35 -30.80 11.86
N ASP A 221 -11.60 -31.94 11.22
CA ASP A 221 -10.98 -32.30 9.95
C ASP A 221 -11.27 -31.26 8.86
N GLY A 222 -10.27 -30.97 8.04
CA GLY A 222 -10.45 -30.08 6.91
C GLY A 222 -9.14 -29.55 6.35
N ARG A 223 -9.28 -28.67 5.38
CA ARG A 223 -8.17 -27.97 4.77
C ARG A 223 -7.97 -26.62 5.46
N TYR A 224 -6.77 -26.38 5.96
CA TYR A 224 -6.43 -25.17 6.69
C TYR A 224 -5.32 -24.42 5.97
N TYR A 225 -5.45 -23.10 5.88
CA TYR A 225 -4.33 -22.24 5.54
C TYR A 225 -3.61 -21.87 6.84
N LEU A 226 -2.34 -22.22 6.92
CA LEU A 226 -1.45 -21.93 8.04
C LEU A 226 -0.52 -20.81 7.62
N TYR A 227 -0.21 -19.91 8.55
CA TYR A 227 0.76 -18.85 8.33
C TYR A 227 1.51 -18.51 9.61
N SER A 228 2.74 -18.04 9.48
CA SER A 228 3.49 -17.49 10.60
C SER A 228 4.53 -16.50 10.12
N GLN A 229 4.69 -15.42 10.88
CA GLN A 229 5.82 -14.52 10.80
C GLN A 229 6.61 -14.56 12.10
N VAL A 230 7.94 -14.63 11.99
CA VAL A 230 8.84 -14.41 13.12
C VAL A 230 9.80 -13.29 12.75
N TYR A 231 9.81 -12.25 13.59
CA TYR A 231 10.74 -11.14 13.46
C TYR A 231 12.00 -11.42 14.28
N PHE A 232 13.12 -11.54 13.57
CA PHE A 232 14.43 -11.68 14.16
C PHE A 232 15.11 -10.32 14.25
N ARG A 233 15.54 -9.95 15.46
CA ARG A 233 16.33 -8.75 15.75
C ARG A 233 17.63 -9.16 16.42
N TYR A 234 18.74 -8.71 15.83
CA TYR A 234 20.06 -8.94 16.37
C TYR A 234 20.43 -7.81 17.36
N PRO A 235 20.91 -8.12 18.57
CA PRO A 235 21.50 -7.12 19.45
C PRO A 235 22.81 -6.61 18.84
N SER A 236 23.08 -5.31 18.94
CA SER A 236 24.38 -4.75 18.51
C SER A 236 25.52 -5.47 19.24
N LEU A 237 26.52 -5.95 18.49
CA LEU A 237 27.73 -6.54 19.06
C LEU A 237 28.41 -5.49 19.94
N ASN A 238 28.58 -5.76 21.23
CA ASN A 238 29.49 -4.99 22.07
C ASN A 238 30.94 -5.29 21.62
N GLU A 239 31.82 -4.30 21.66
CA GLU A 239 33.25 -4.44 21.37
C GLU A 239 33.88 -5.56 22.21
N GLY A 240 33.99 -6.76 21.65
CA GLY A 240 34.57 -7.92 22.35
C GLY A 240 34.12 -9.28 21.83
N ASP A 241 32.92 -9.37 21.23
CA ASP A 241 32.43 -10.64 20.68
C ASP A 241 32.91 -10.84 19.23
N GLN A 242 33.82 -11.81 19.06
CA GLN A 242 34.54 -12.06 17.82
C GLN A 242 33.60 -12.31 16.61
N HIS A 243 33.84 -11.54 15.56
CA HIS A 243 33.35 -11.72 14.19
C HIS A 243 33.66 -13.12 13.63
N THR A 244 32.73 -14.09 13.69
CA THR A 244 32.82 -15.29 12.82
C THR A 244 31.53 -16.05 12.53
N THR A 245 30.40 -15.81 13.20
CA THR A 245 29.23 -16.69 13.01
C THR A 245 28.22 -16.11 12.02
N SER A 246 28.18 -16.67 10.81
CA SER A 246 27.05 -16.47 9.91
C SER A 246 25.79 -17.06 10.57
N HIS A 247 24.91 -16.19 11.06
CA HIS A 247 23.68 -16.62 11.69
C HIS A 247 22.66 -17.05 10.64
N GLN A 248 22.24 -18.32 10.71
CA GLN A 248 21.10 -18.82 9.95
C GLN A 248 19.82 -18.55 10.75
N LEU A 249 18.97 -17.69 10.23
CA LEU A 249 17.67 -17.37 10.81
C LEU A 249 16.65 -18.34 10.22
N VAL A 250 16.24 -19.33 11.00
CA VAL A 250 15.36 -20.40 10.49
C VAL A 250 14.08 -20.41 11.29
N GLN A 251 12.96 -20.44 10.59
CA GLN A 251 11.62 -20.62 11.14
C GLN A 251 11.03 -21.89 10.54
N CYS A 252 10.56 -22.79 11.38
CA CYS A 252 9.90 -24.03 10.96
C CYS A 252 8.49 -24.09 11.53
N VAL A 253 7.55 -24.62 10.75
CA VAL A 253 6.18 -24.91 11.18
C VAL A 253 5.98 -26.42 11.17
N TYR A 254 5.54 -26.96 12.29
CA TYR A 254 5.37 -28.39 12.50
C TYR A 254 3.93 -28.77 12.80
N LYS A 255 3.61 -30.01 12.48
CA LYS A 255 2.39 -30.72 12.86
C LYS A 255 2.74 -31.92 13.74
N LYS A 256 2.17 -31.99 14.93
CA LYS A 256 2.17 -33.19 15.77
C LYS A 256 0.81 -33.88 15.65
N THR A 257 0.87 -35.17 15.41
CA THR A 257 -0.29 -36.06 15.31
C THR A 257 -0.03 -37.30 16.17
N SER A 258 -0.76 -38.40 15.95
CA SER A 258 -0.49 -39.69 16.60
C SER A 258 0.88 -40.28 16.25
N TYR A 259 1.55 -39.78 15.21
CA TYR A 259 2.90 -40.19 14.83
C TYR A 259 3.94 -39.79 15.87
N LEU A 260 4.98 -40.63 16.04
CA LEU A 260 5.96 -40.48 17.11
C LEU A 260 6.72 -39.15 17.04
N ARG A 261 7.18 -38.75 15.84
CA ARG A 261 7.92 -37.48 15.63
C ARG A 261 7.03 -36.40 15.01
N PRO A 262 7.24 -35.12 15.32
CA PRO A 262 6.58 -34.02 14.61
C PRO A 262 6.93 -34.03 13.11
N ILE A 263 5.95 -33.66 12.28
CA ILE A 263 6.09 -33.57 10.82
C ILE A 263 6.32 -32.11 10.45
N GLN A 264 7.43 -31.80 9.78
CA GLN A 264 7.71 -30.44 9.30
C GLN A 264 6.82 -30.13 8.09
N LEU A 265 6.04 -29.05 8.18
CA LEU A 265 5.16 -28.59 7.11
C LEU A 265 5.81 -27.50 6.27
N LEU A 266 6.41 -26.50 6.93
CA LEU A 266 7.03 -25.35 6.28
C LEU A 266 8.40 -25.06 6.92
N LYS A 267 9.34 -24.54 6.13
CA LYS A 267 10.64 -24.05 6.58
C LYS A 267 11.02 -22.79 5.80
N GLY A 268 11.17 -21.69 6.51
CA GLY A 268 11.72 -20.43 6.01
C GLY A 268 13.15 -20.25 6.53
N VAL A 269 14.03 -19.75 5.67
CA VAL A 269 15.43 -19.50 6.00
C VAL A 269 15.81 -18.10 5.52
N GLY A 270 16.30 -17.28 6.44
CA GLY A 270 17.01 -16.04 6.17
C GLY A 270 18.50 -16.23 6.38
N THR A 271 19.29 -16.01 5.33
CA THR A 271 20.75 -15.89 5.46
C THR A 271 21.13 -14.45 5.15
N LYS A 272 21.86 -13.81 6.07
CA LYS A 272 22.41 -12.48 5.83
C LYS A 272 23.92 -12.57 5.72
N CYS A 273 24.49 -11.93 4.70
CA CYS A 273 25.91 -11.60 4.68
C CYS A 273 26.10 -10.41 5.62
N TRP A 274 26.84 -10.62 6.70
CA TRP A 274 27.10 -9.60 7.70
C TRP A 274 28.29 -8.76 7.25
N ALA A 275 28.07 -7.47 7.00
CA ALA A 275 29.15 -6.52 6.91
C ALA A 275 29.73 -6.31 8.33
N PRO A 276 31.05 -6.16 8.50
CA PRO A 276 31.68 -6.01 9.82
C PRO A 276 31.15 -4.83 10.65
N ASP A 277 30.62 -3.81 9.98
CA ASP A 277 30.09 -2.55 10.52
C ASP A 277 28.56 -2.53 10.68
N ALA A 278 27.87 -3.65 10.48
CA ALA A 278 26.42 -3.70 10.60
C ALA A 278 25.97 -3.60 12.07
N GLU A 279 25.52 -2.41 12.48
CA GLU A 279 25.08 -2.12 13.87
C GLU A 279 23.89 -2.95 14.34
N TYR A 280 22.95 -3.26 13.44
CA TYR A 280 21.79 -4.10 13.75
C TYR A 280 21.31 -4.85 12.50
N ALA A 281 20.68 -5.99 12.72
CA ALA A 281 19.99 -6.71 11.66
C ALA A 281 18.56 -7.06 12.06
N LEU A 282 17.67 -6.73 11.14
CA LEU A 282 16.24 -6.93 11.23
C LEU A 282 15.87 -7.86 10.09
N HIS A 283 15.15 -8.93 10.41
CA HIS A 283 14.71 -9.87 9.40
C HIS A 283 13.41 -10.54 9.80
N SER A 284 12.36 -10.35 9.00
CA SER A 284 11.09 -11.04 9.16
C SER A 284 11.04 -12.25 8.24
N VAL A 285 10.85 -13.44 8.82
CA VAL A 285 10.58 -14.65 8.05
C VAL A 285 9.08 -14.90 8.08
N TYR A 286 8.43 -14.73 6.94
CA TYR A 286 7.02 -15.09 6.74
C TYR A 286 6.93 -16.34 5.88
N GLN A 287 6.04 -17.25 6.26
CA GLN A 287 5.67 -18.40 5.45
C GLN A 287 4.21 -18.77 5.69
N GLY A 288 3.59 -19.36 4.68
CA GLY A 288 2.25 -19.90 4.79
C GLY A 288 1.98 -20.96 3.72
N GLY A 289 0.98 -21.80 3.97
CA GLY A 289 0.66 -22.92 3.10
C GLY A 289 -0.63 -23.61 3.48
N LEU A 290 -1.14 -24.39 2.53
CA LEU A 290 -2.42 -25.07 2.65
C LEU A 290 -2.21 -26.54 2.97
N PHE A 291 -2.83 -27.03 4.05
CA PHE A 291 -2.62 -28.38 4.55
C PHE A 291 -3.93 -29.05 4.96
N GLU A 292 -4.01 -30.35 4.74
CA GLU A 292 -5.09 -31.17 5.30
C GLU A 292 -4.72 -31.59 6.73
N LEU A 293 -5.58 -31.23 7.66
CA LEU A 293 -5.42 -31.45 9.09
C LEU A 293 -6.60 -32.24 9.63
N ARG A 294 -6.33 -33.06 10.65
CA ARG A 294 -7.35 -33.82 11.36
C ARG A 294 -7.63 -33.21 12.71
N ALA A 295 -8.83 -33.45 13.23
CA ALA A 295 -9.20 -33.12 14.59
C ALA A 295 -8.18 -33.73 15.56
N GLY A 296 -7.65 -32.89 16.46
CA GLY A 296 -6.63 -33.28 17.41
C GLY A 296 -5.18 -33.09 16.94
N ASP A 297 -4.93 -32.80 15.65
CA ASP A 297 -3.59 -32.38 15.22
C ASP A 297 -3.18 -31.09 15.94
N GLU A 298 -1.92 -31.00 16.34
CA GLU A 298 -1.33 -29.83 17.00
C GLU A 298 -0.32 -29.15 16.09
N LEU A 299 -0.48 -27.85 15.88
CA LEU A 299 0.41 -27.03 15.07
C LEU A 299 1.30 -26.17 15.96
N PHE A 300 2.59 -26.05 15.63
CA PHE A 300 3.50 -25.20 16.39
C PHE A 300 4.66 -24.68 15.54
N VAL A 301 5.26 -23.59 16.02
CA VAL A 301 6.39 -22.90 15.38
C VAL A 301 7.66 -23.15 16.18
N SER A 302 8.79 -23.34 15.49
CA SER A 302 10.12 -23.41 16.10
C SER A 302 11.14 -22.60 15.32
N VAL A 303 12.22 -22.21 16.00
CA VAL A 303 13.23 -21.28 15.47
C VAL A 303 14.65 -21.76 15.70
N SER A 304 15.60 -21.22 14.93
CA SER A 304 17.04 -21.46 15.11
C SER A 304 17.57 -20.87 16.42
N SER A 305 17.28 -19.60 16.67
CA SER A 305 17.85 -18.84 17.79
C SER A 305 16.75 -18.06 18.54
N PRO A 306 16.24 -18.59 19.67
CA PRO A 306 15.16 -17.95 20.41
C PRO A 306 15.54 -16.59 21.01
N SER A 307 16.83 -16.36 21.30
CA SER A 307 17.34 -15.08 21.81
C SER A 307 17.26 -13.93 20.80
N MET A 308 17.11 -14.24 19.51
CA MET A 308 16.99 -13.22 18.47
C MET A 308 15.53 -12.96 18.09
N VAL A 309 14.57 -13.70 18.65
CA VAL A 309 13.15 -13.50 18.34
C VAL A 309 12.63 -12.28 19.09
N HIS A 310 12.13 -11.29 18.37
CA HIS A 310 11.55 -10.11 18.96
C HIS A 310 10.03 -10.29 19.15
N ALA A 311 9.57 -10.03 20.37
CA ALA A 311 8.18 -10.08 20.74
C ALA A 311 7.55 -8.70 20.55
N GLU A 312 6.94 -8.50 19.39
CA GLU A 312 6.13 -7.34 19.07
C GLU A 312 4.88 -7.85 18.35
N ASP A 313 3.70 -7.40 18.80
CA ASP A 313 2.41 -7.96 18.37
C ASP A 313 2.21 -7.88 16.85
N SER A 314 2.70 -6.81 16.22
CA SER A 314 2.64 -6.57 14.77
C SER A 314 3.71 -7.34 13.98
N ALA A 315 4.79 -7.79 14.61
CA ALA A 315 5.98 -8.30 13.93
C ALA A 315 6.09 -9.83 13.97
N SER A 316 5.65 -10.46 15.07
CA SER A 316 5.75 -11.91 15.28
C SER A 316 4.39 -12.52 15.59
N TYR A 317 3.86 -13.31 14.67
CA TYR A 317 2.52 -13.91 14.75
C TYR A 317 2.44 -15.31 14.15
N PHE A 318 1.42 -16.06 14.57
CA PHE A 318 1.14 -17.42 14.13
C PHE A 318 -0.37 -17.63 14.06
N GLY A 319 -0.86 -18.18 12.95
CA GLY A 319 -2.28 -18.42 12.80
C GLY A 319 -2.63 -19.51 11.81
N ALA A 320 -3.90 -19.88 11.84
CA ALA A 320 -4.50 -20.80 10.90
C ALA A 320 -5.99 -20.52 10.77
N PHE A 321 -6.58 -20.80 9.62
CA PHE A 321 -8.03 -20.80 9.45
C PHE A 321 -8.46 -21.93 8.51
N ARG A 322 -9.64 -22.49 8.78
CA ARG A 322 -10.24 -23.53 7.94
C ARG A 322 -10.82 -22.91 6.67
N LEU A 323 -10.60 -23.56 5.53
CA LEU A 323 -11.30 -23.28 4.29
C LEU A 323 -12.58 -24.12 4.19
N ASP A 324 -13.61 -23.50 3.64
CA ASP A 324 -14.74 -24.22 3.08
C ASP A 324 -14.43 -24.45 1.59
N LEU A 325 -14.37 -25.71 1.19
CA LEU A 325 -14.32 -26.11 -0.21
C LEU A 325 -15.59 -26.89 -0.53
#